data_AF-A0A1G0HGK2-F1
#
_entry.id   AF-A0A1G0HGK2-F1
#
_cell.length_a   1.000
_cell.length_b   1.000
_cell.length_c   1.000
_cell.angle_alpha   90.00
_cell.angle_beta   90.00
_cell.angle_gamma   90.00
#
_symmetry.space_group_name_H-M   'P 1'
#
loop_
_entity.id
_entity.type
_entity.pdbx_description
1 polymer ?
#
loop_
_entity_poly.entity_id
_entity_poly.type
_entity_poly.pdbx_seq_one_letter_code
_entity_poly.pdbx_strand_id
1 'polypeptide(L)'
;MLDCLQSTYKNASIDDLVKAFAPKKDGNNVEVYTKFLHDKTGVLDDKKVSNFTSSEFDKLWRAIEQMEGYKKGTIIEVFPIIEVHKDKNGISDYHAKKKGWISKPECMALVKQGKLDLVICTSRLGHDYLRARAGSSVNGSLDHMVIKNKTKRE
;
A
#
# COMPACT_ATOMS: atom_id res chain seq x y z
N MET A 1 0.46 -11.55 -6.83
CA MET A 1 0.76 -11.77 -8.26
C MET A 1 1.53 -13.09 -8.44
N LEU A 2 2.54 -13.40 -7.64
CA LEU A 2 3.23 -14.72 -7.65
C LEU A 2 2.25 -15.91 -7.56
N ASP A 3 1.33 -15.85 -6.59
CA ASP A 3 0.29 -16.88 -6.40
C ASP A 3 -0.60 -17.08 -7.63
N CYS A 4 -0.87 -16.01 -8.38
CA CYS A 4 -1.72 -16.05 -9.57
C CYS A 4 -1.04 -16.80 -10.73
N LEU A 5 0.27 -16.61 -10.90
CA LEU A 5 1.06 -17.35 -11.89
C LEU A 5 1.06 -18.86 -11.59
N GLN A 6 1.20 -19.23 -10.31
CA GLN A 6 1.28 -20.63 -9.89
C GLN A 6 -0.07 -21.33 -9.73
N SER A 7 -1.17 -20.58 -9.64
CA SER A 7 -2.52 -21.15 -9.50
C SER A 7 -3.32 -21.02 -10.80
N THR A 8 -3.60 -19.79 -11.22
CA THR A 8 -4.46 -19.45 -12.37
C THR A 8 -3.79 -19.80 -13.69
N TYR A 9 -2.51 -19.45 -13.85
CA TYR A 9 -1.79 -19.59 -15.12
C TYR A 9 -0.85 -20.80 -15.18
N LYS A 10 -0.93 -21.71 -14.20
CA LYS A 10 -0.01 -22.85 -14.08
C LYS A 10 0.05 -23.73 -15.34
N ASN A 11 -1.07 -23.87 -16.05
CA ASN A 11 -1.20 -24.69 -17.24
C ASN A 11 -1.09 -23.88 -18.55
N ALA A 12 -0.75 -22.59 -18.47
CA ALA A 12 -0.55 -21.73 -19.63
C ALA A 12 0.91 -21.78 -20.07
N SER A 13 1.15 -21.65 -21.38
CA SER A 13 2.46 -21.26 -21.91
C SER A 13 2.65 -19.74 -21.74
N ILE A 14 3.85 -19.22 -22.05
CA ILE A 14 4.09 -17.76 -22.07
C ILE A 14 3.08 -17.06 -23.01
N ASP A 15 2.87 -17.60 -24.20
CA ASP A 15 1.91 -17.06 -25.18
C ASP A 15 0.49 -16.97 -24.63
N ASP A 16 0.00 -18.07 -24.04
CA ASP A 16 -1.36 -18.15 -23.51
C ASP A 16 -1.51 -17.25 -22.28
N LEU A 17 -0.47 -17.17 -21.44
CA LEU A 17 -0.41 -16.31 -20.28
C LEU A 17 -0.55 -14.84 -20.69
N VAL A 18 0.25 -14.36 -21.64
CA VAL A 18 0.20 -12.94 -22.05
C VAL A 18 -1.14 -12.62 -22.70
N LYS A 19 -1.67 -13.50 -23.56
CA LYS A 19 -2.99 -13.31 -24.18
C LYS A 19 -4.11 -13.20 -23.15
N ALA A 20 -4.01 -13.94 -22.03
CA ALA A 20 -5.02 -13.90 -20.97
C ALA A 20 -4.81 -12.75 -19.99
N PHE A 21 -3.55 -12.42 -19.67
CA PHE A 21 -3.18 -11.44 -18.65
C PHE A 21 -3.18 -10.00 -19.17
N ALA A 22 -2.64 -9.78 -20.38
CA ALA A 22 -2.51 -8.46 -21.01
C ALA A 22 -3.08 -8.49 -22.44
N PRO A 23 -4.40 -8.72 -22.60
CA PRO A 23 -5.00 -8.92 -23.91
C PRO A 23 -4.98 -7.63 -24.75
N LYS A 24 -4.90 -7.80 -26.08
CA LYS A 24 -4.88 -6.69 -27.05
C LYS A 24 -6.08 -5.75 -26.96
N LYS A 25 -7.24 -6.26 -26.56
CA LYS A 25 -8.49 -5.48 -26.39
C LYS A 25 -8.36 -4.35 -25.36
N ASP A 26 -7.43 -4.48 -24.41
CA ASP A 26 -7.17 -3.49 -23.36
C ASP A 26 -6.06 -2.49 -23.78
N GLY A 27 -5.67 -2.48 -25.07
CA GLY A 27 -4.63 -1.59 -25.60
C GLY A 27 -3.20 -2.11 -25.42
N ASN A 28 -3.03 -3.35 -24.97
CA ASN A 28 -1.72 -3.96 -24.76
C ASN A 28 -1.08 -4.45 -26.06
N ASN A 29 0.25 -4.34 -26.15
CA ASN A 29 1.03 -4.94 -27.23
C ASN A 29 1.49 -6.36 -26.84
N VAL A 30 0.62 -7.33 -27.12
CA VAL A 30 0.83 -8.76 -26.82
C VAL A 30 2.13 -9.27 -27.43
N GLU A 31 2.43 -8.93 -28.69
CA GLU A 31 3.61 -9.42 -29.41
C GLU A 31 4.91 -8.95 -28.76
N VAL A 32 4.99 -7.68 -28.36
CA VAL A 32 6.15 -7.12 -27.66
C VAL A 32 6.29 -7.73 -26.27
N TYR A 33 5.19 -7.92 -25.54
CA TYR A 33 5.20 -8.49 -24.20
C TYR A 33 5.63 -9.96 -24.25
N THR A 34 5.02 -10.78 -25.11
CA THR A 34 5.40 -12.19 -25.31
C THR A 34 6.87 -12.32 -25.68
N LYS A 35 7.34 -11.56 -26.67
CA LYS A 35 8.76 -11.57 -27.07
C LYS A 35 9.68 -11.21 -25.90
N PHE A 36 9.33 -10.17 -25.13
CA PHE A 36 10.11 -9.77 -23.96
C PHE A 36 10.20 -10.88 -22.91
N LEU A 37 9.10 -11.59 -22.64
CA LEU A 37 9.12 -12.71 -21.68
C LEU A 37 9.96 -13.89 -22.19
N HIS A 38 9.88 -14.22 -23.48
CA HIS A 38 10.75 -15.24 -24.09
C HIS A 38 12.23 -14.84 -23.97
N ASP A 39 12.59 -13.61 -24.33
CA ASP A 39 13.96 -13.10 -24.25
C ASP A 39 14.51 -13.11 -22.81
N LYS A 40 13.67 -12.85 -21.80
CA LYS A 40 14.08 -12.85 -20.38
C LYS A 40 14.16 -14.23 -19.76
N THR A 41 13.25 -15.13 -20.12
CA THR A 41 13.16 -16.47 -19.52
C THR A 41 14.08 -17.48 -20.22
N GLY A 42 14.28 -17.32 -21.53
CA GLY A 42 14.96 -18.29 -22.39
C GLY A 42 14.10 -19.50 -22.77
N VAL A 43 12.84 -19.54 -22.32
CA VAL A 43 11.87 -20.56 -22.72
C VAL A 43 11.30 -20.12 -24.05
N LEU A 44 11.37 -20.94 -25.11
CA LEU A 44 10.89 -20.60 -26.46
C LEU A 44 9.78 -21.54 -26.97
N ASP A 45 9.50 -22.59 -26.20
CA ASP A 45 8.51 -23.62 -26.50
C ASP A 45 7.18 -23.35 -25.78
N ASP A 46 6.24 -24.27 -25.92
CA ASP A 46 4.92 -24.22 -25.31
C ASP A 46 4.90 -24.76 -23.87
N LYS A 47 6.07 -24.83 -23.22
CA LYS A 47 6.25 -25.29 -21.85
C LYS A 47 5.32 -24.53 -20.90
N LYS A 48 4.62 -25.29 -20.06
CA LYS A 48 3.66 -24.72 -19.10
C LYS A 48 4.38 -24.14 -17.90
N VAL A 49 3.83 -23.07 -17.33
CA VAL A 49 4.38 -22.39 -16.15
C VAL A 49 4.64 -23.35 -14.99
N SER A 50 3.78 -24.36 -14.77
CA SER A 50 3.96 -25.40 -13.75
C SER A 50 5.23 -26.23 -13.93
N ASN A 51 5.74 -26.31 -15.15
CA ASN A 51 6.90 -27.13 -15.51
C ASN A 51 8.18 -26.29 -15.57
N PHE A 52 8.11 -25.00 -15.23
CA PHE A 52 9.29 -24.14 -15.18
C PHE A 52 10.18 -24.59 -14.02
N THR A 53 11.49 -24.58 -14.26
CA THR A 53 12.48 -24.61 -13.19
C THR A 53 12.32 -23.36 -12.32
N SER A 54 12.79 -23.41 -11.08
CA SER A 54 12.76 -22.26 -10.18
C SER A 54 13.44 -21.02 -10.78
N SER A 55 14.49 -21.21 -11.59
CA SER A 55 15.18 -20.11 -12.27
C SER A 55 14.37 -19.50 -13.42
N GLU A 56 13.76 -20.33 -14.26
CA GLU A 56 12.87 -19.84 -15.33
C GLU A 56 11.66 -19.10 -14.74
N PHE A 57 11.10 -19.62 -13.65
CA PHE A 57 9.97 -19.00 -12.96
C PHE A 57 10.35 -17.66 -12.32
N ASP A 58 11.51 -17.56 -11.63
CA ASP A 58 11.99 -16.28 -11.07
C ASP A 58 12.23 -15.24 -12.18
N LYS A 59 12.79 -15.65 -13.33
CA LYS A 59 12.97 -14.77 -14.50
C LYS A 59 11.63 -14.30 -15.07
N LEU A 60 10.65 -15.20 -15.19
CA LEU A 60 9.30 -14.87 -15.65
C LEU A 60 8.65 -13.83 -14.73
N TRP A 61 8.68 -14.10 -13.43
CA TRP A 61 8.15 -13.23 -12.39
C TRP A 61 8.76 -11.82 -12.47
N ARG A 62 10.10 -11.72 -12.47
CA ARG A 62 10.80 -10.43 -12.53
C ARG A 62 10.54 -9.67 -13.83
N ALA A 63 10.41 -10.39 -14.94
CA ALA A 63 10.11 -9.79 -16.23
C ALA A 63 8.70 -9.17 -16.25
N ILE A 64 7.71 -9.86 -15.68
CA ILE A 64 6.36 -9.30 -15.51
C ILE A 64 6.40 -8.08 -14.58
N GLU A 65 7.09 -8.15 -13.43
CA GLU A 65 7.26 -6.98 -12.54
C GLU A 65 7.88 -5.78 -13.27
N GLN A 66 8.87 -6.02 -14.13
CA GLN A 66 9.51 -4.97 -14.93
C GLN A 66 8.54 -4.34 -15.94
N MET A 67 7.73 -5.15 -16.62
CA MET A 67 6.76 -4.68 -17.62
C MET A 67 5.60 -3.92 -16.99
N GLU A 68 5.08 -4.38 -15.86
CA GLU A 68 3.99 -3.72 -15.13
C GLU A 68 4.47 -2.47 -14.35
N GLY A 69 5.77 -2.14 -14.45
CA GLY A 69 6.33 -0.98 -13.79
C GLY A 69 6.27 -1.08 -12.26
N TYR A 70 6.36 -2.28 -11.70
CA TYR A 70 6.31 -2.49 -10.27
C TYR A 70 7.45 -1.71 -9.59
N LYS A 71 7.07 -0.65 -8.86
CA LYS A 71 7.97 0.09 -8.00
C LYS A 71 7.82 -0.46 -6.61
N LYS A 72 8.88 -1.06 -6.07
CA LYS A 72 8.92 -1.49 -4.66
C LYS A 72 8.52 -0.30 -3.77
N GLY A 73 7.39 -0.43 -3.08
CA GLY A 73 6.98 0.56 -2.11
C GLY A 73 8.02 0.69 -0.99
N THR A 74 8.22 1.90 -0.47
CA THR A 74 9.05 2.10 0.72
C THR A 74 8.23 1.77 1.95
N ILE A 75 8.73 0.88 2.81
CA ILE A 75 8.18 0.69 4.15
C ILE A 75 8.62 1.90 4.97
N ILE A 76 7.67 2.74 5.35
CA ILE A 76 7.92 3.88 6.24
C ILE A 76 7.39 3.49 7.61
N GLU A 77 8.26 3.51 8.62
CA GLU A 77 7.81 3.38 10.00
C GLU A 77 7.14 4.69 10.41
N VAL A 78 5.84 4.62 10.67
CA VAL A 78 5.04 5.75 11.18
C VAL A 78 4.74 5.55 12.65
N PHE A 79 4.70 6.63 13.43
CA PHE A 79 4.29 6.52 14.82
C PHE A 79 2.76 6.50 14.89
N PRO A 80 2.14 5.42 15.43
CA PRO A 80 0.71 5.38 15.63
C PRO A 80 0.31 6.33 16.76
N ILE A 81 -0.80 7.03 16.56
CA ILE A 81 -1.46 7.78 17.62
C ILE A 81 -2.27 6.80 18.47
N ILE A 82 -2.07 6.86 19.78
CA ILE A 82 -2.73 5.96 20.74
C ILE A 82 -3.76 6.70 21.59
N GLU A 83 -3.56 8.00 21.84
CA GLU A 83 -4.45 8.81 22.67
C GLU A 83 -4.49 10.25 22.15
N VAL A 84 -5.56 10.98 22.48
CA VAL A 84 -5.69 12.41 22.18
C VAL A 84 -6.23 13.18 23.38
N HIS A 85 -5.82 14.44 23.51
CA HIS A 85 -6.46 15.42 24.39
C HIS A 85 -7.41 16.31 23.60
N LYS A 86 -8.55 16.62 24.21
CA LYS A 86 -9.58 17.47 23.62
C LYS A 86 -9.87 18.65 24.54
N ASP A 87 -9.90 19.85 23.97
CA ASP A 87 -10.35 21.07 24.61
C ASP A 87 -11.71 21.53 24.03
N LYS A 88 -12.16 22.72 24.42
CA LYS A 88 -13.41 23.32 23.94
C LYS A 88 -13.46 23.57 22.42
N ASN A 89 -12.30 23.60 21.76
CA ASN A 89 -12.14 23.87 20.32
C ASN A 89 -11.85 22.59 19.51
N GLY A 90 -11.72 21.43 20.16
CA GLY A 90 -11.44 20.15 19.52
C GLY A 90 -10.15 19.50 20.04
N ILE A 91 -9.54 18.64 19.23
CA ILE A 91 -8.32 17.92 19.65
C ILE A 91 -7.14 18.90 19.71
N SER A 92 -6.51 19.01 20.87
CA SER A 92 -5.37 19.89 21.15
C SER A 92 -4.02 19.16 20.99
N ASP A 93 -3.93 17.92 21.48
CA ASP A 93 -2.67 17.16 21.57
C ASP A 93 -2.87 15.68 21.22
N TYR A 94 -1.80 15.06 20.75
CA TYR A 94 -1.77 13.69 20.22
C TYR A 94 -0.65 12.91 20.89
N HIS A 95 -0.96 11.74 21.46
CA HIS A 95 0.02 10.84 22.04
C HIS A 95 0.49 9.83 20.99
N ALA A 96 1.75 9.93 20.55
CA ALA A 96 2.36 9.00 19.62
C ALA A 96 3.15 7.92 20.38
N LYS A 97 2.90 6.63 20.11
CA LYS A 97 3.38 5.46 20.89
C LYS A 97 4.88 5.42 21.22
N LYS A 98 5.75 6.12 20.49
CA LYS A 98 7.21 6.20 20.74
C LYS A 98 7.74 7.63 20.91
N LYS A 99 6.91 8.65 20.71
CA LYS A 99 7.32 10.07 20.70
C LYS A 99 6.68 10.88 21.83
N GLY A 100 5.70 10.30 22.54
CA GLY A 100 5.01 10.99 23.62
C GLY A 100 3.98 11.99 23.10
N TRP A 101 3.62 12.95 23.93
CA TRP A 101 2.60 13.95 23.63
C TRP A 101 3.14 15.02 22.68
N ILE A 102 2.37 15.30 21.63
CA ILE A 102 2.73 16.20 20.54
C ILE A 102 1.58 17.18 20.34
N SER A 103 1.89 18.47 20.26
CA SER A 103 0.90 19.52 19.98
C SER A 103 0.32 19.40 18.56
N LYS A 104 -0.89 19.90 18.34
CA LYS A 104 -1.53 19.90 17.00
C LYS A 104 -0.63 20.49 15.88
N PRO A 105 0.03 21.65 16.03
CA PRO A 105 0.91 22.18 14.96
C PRO A 105 2.10 21.27 14.66
N GLU A 106 2.74 20.70 15.68
CA GLU A 106 3.85 19.77 15.49
C GLU A 106 3.36 18.46 14.85
N CYS A 107 2.19 17.96 15.26
CA CYS A 107 1.56 16.79 14.69
C CYS A 107 1.30 16.97 13.19
N MET A 108 0.78 18.14 12.77
CA MET A 108 0.59 18.47 11.36
C MET A 108 1.92 18.50 10.58
N ALA A 109 3.00 19.03 11.17
CA ALA A 109 4.31 19.02 10.53
C ALA A 109 4.85 17.59 10.30
N LEU A 110 4.65 16.69 11.26
CA LEU A 110 5.06 15.29 11.16
C LEU A 110 4.21 14.50 10.14
N VAL A 111 2.92 14.81 10.01
CA VAL A 111 2.06 14.23 8.98
C VAL A 111 2.51 14.64 7.58
N LYS A 112 2.88 15.91 7.37
CA LYS A 112 3.44 16.38 6.08
C LYS A 112 4.75 15.66 5.72
N GLN A 113 5.51 15.22 6.72
CA GLN A 113 6.74 14.43 6.54
C GLN A 113 6.47 12.92 6.40
N GLY A 114 5.21 12.48 6.46
CA GLY A 114 4.86 11.05 6.39
C GLY A 114 5.31 10.24 7.61
N LYS A 115 5.51 10.87 8.78
CA LYS A 115 6.01 10.21 10.01
C LYS A 115 4.89 9.77 10.97
N LEU A 116 3.64 10.14 10.71
CA LEU A 116 2.48 9.80 11.52
C LEU A 116 1.40 9.15 10.65
N ASP A 117 0.69 8.19 11.22
CA ASP A 117 -0.46 7.54 10.55
C ASP A 117 -1.74 8.37 10.67
N LEU A 118 -1.65 9.61 10.19
CA LEU A 118 -2.77 10.54 10.12
C LEU A 118 -2.79 11.21 8.75
N VAL A 119 -3.91 11.82 8.42
CA VAL A 119 -4.10 12.63 7.22
C VAL A 119 -4.54 14.04 7.60
N ILE A 120 -4.05 15.04 6.87
CA ILE A 120 -4.54 16.41 6.96
C ILE A 120 -5.77 16.51 6.04
N CYS A 121 -6.86 17.02 6.59
CA CYS A 121 -8.09 17.31 5.88
C CYS A 121 -8.41 18.79 6.00
N THR A 122 -9.00 19.36 4.95
CA THR A 122 -9.47 20.75 4.96
C THR A 122 -10.99 20.77 5.05
N SER A 123 -11.52 21.51 6.01
CA SER A 123 -12.96 21.70 6.21
C SER A 123 -13.57 22.57 5.10
N ARG A 124 -14.91 22.57 5.00
CA ARG A 124 -15.64 23.45 4.07
C ARG A 124 -15.37 24.95 4.30
N LEU A 125 -14.94 25.31 5.50
CA LEU A 125 -14.58 26.69 5.89
C LEU A 125 -13.08 26.99 5.68
N GLY A 126 -12.30 26.06 5.12
CA GLY A 126 -10.87 26.25 4.86
C GLY A 126 -9.93 25.94 6.02
N HIS A 127 -10.44 25.49 7.17
CA HIS A 127 -9.61 25.10 8.32
C HIS A 127 -9.09 23.67 8.19
N ASP A 128 -7.78 23.49 8.41
CA ASP A 128 -7.14 22.19 8.44
C ASP A 128 -7.35 21.46 9.77
N TYR A 129 -7.57 20.15 9.69
CA TYR A 129 -7.71 19.27 10.84
C TYR A 129 -7.12 17.88 10.52
N LEU A 130 -6.88 17.09 11.57
CA LEU A 130 -6.28 15.76 11.47
C LEU A 130 -7.33 14.67 11.61
N ARG A 131 -7.21 13.61 10.81
CA ARG A 131 -8.00 12.38 10.92
C ARG A 131 -7.13 11.15 10.77
N ALA A 132 -7.64 10.02 11.24
CA ALA A 132 -7.07 8.73 10.92
C ALA A 132 -7.18 8.43 9.42
N ARG A 133 -6.20 7.71 8.87
CA ARG A 133 -6.23 7.25 7.48
C ARG A 133 -7.39 6.27 7.27
N ALA A 134 -8.02 6.33 6.11
CA ALA A 134 -9.04 5.35 5.71
C ALA A 134 -8.45 3.93 5.71
N GLY A 135 -9.13 2.99 6.37
CA GLY A 135 -8.67 1.61 6.50
C GLY A 135 -7.66 1.36 7.63
N SER A 136 -7.34 2.37 8.45
CA SER A 136 -6.64 2.13 9.72
C SER A 136 -7.55 1.40 10.72
N SER A 137 -6.99 0.78 11.76
CA SER A 137 -7.77 0.16 12.86
C SER A 137 -8.64 1.15 13.65
N VAL A 138 -8.52 2.44 13.32
CA VAL A 138 -9.07 3.61 13.99
C VAL A 138 -9.93 4.32 12.95
N ASN A 139 -11.16 3.84 12.72
CA ASN A 139 -12.01 4.42 11.67
C ASN A 139 -12.60 5.77 12.09
N GLY A 140 -12.44 6.79 11.23
CA GLY A 140 -13.18 8.05 11.32
C GLY A 140 -12.53 9.13 12.19
N SER A 141 -13.30 9.68 13.13
CA SER A 141 -12.84 10.73 14.03
C SER A 141 -12.00 10.14 15.16
N LEU A 142 -10.88 10.78 15.51
CA LEU A 142 -10.01 10.39 16.64
C LEU A 142 -10.70 10.58 18.02
N ASP A 143 -11.96 10.99 18.04
CA ASP A 143 -12.77 11.23 19.25
C ASP A 143 -12.88 10.00 20.17
N HIS A 144 -12.77 8.78 19.63
CA HIS A 144 -12.81 7.56 20.44
C HIS A 144 -11.50 7.29 21.21
N MET A 145 -10.44 8.04 20.90
CA MET A 145 -9.13 7.97 21.56
C MET A 145 -8.96 9.03 22.65
N VAL A 146 -10.02 9.79 22.94
CA VAL A 146 -10.00 10.82 23.98
C VAL A 146 -9.85 10.16 25.34
N ILE A 147 -8.82 10.56 26.08
CA ILE A 147 -8.67 10.15 27.47
C ILE A 147 -9.86 10.71 28.26
N LYS A 148 -10.76 9.83 28.71
CA LYS A 148 -11.73 10.20 29.73
C LYS A 148 -10.95 10.31 31.03
N ASN A 149 -10.76 11.53 31.53
CA ASN A 149 -10.29 11.72 32.90
C ASN A 149 -11.26 10.97 33.82
N LYS A 150 -10.84 9.80 34.32
CA LYS A 150 -11.49 9.18 35.47
C LYS A 150 -11.19 10.12 36.63
N THR A 151 -12.13 11.01 36.93
CA THR A 151 -12.12 11.77 38.17
C THR A 151 -12.00 10.77 39.30
N LYS A 152 -10.82 10.67 39.93
CA LYS A 152 -10.71 10.10 41.27
C LYS A 152 -11.57 11.01 42.15
N ARG A 153 -12.75 10.53 42.53
CA ARG A 153 -13.45 11.06 43.70
C ARG A 153 -12.69 10.51 44.89
N GLU A 154 -11.92 11.39 45.53
CA GLU A 154 -11.53 11.22 46.94
C GLU A 154 -12.75 11.46 47.83
#